data_AF-A0A7J6SXX0-F1
#
_entry.id   AF-A0A7J6SXX0-F1
#
_cell.length_a   1.000
_cell.length_b   1.000
_cell.length_c   1.000
_cell.angle_alpha   90.00
_cell.angle_beta   90.00
_cell.angle_gamma   90.00
#
_symmetry.space_group_name_H-M   'P 1'
#
loop_
_entity.id
_entity.type
_entity.pdbx_description
1 polymer ?
#
loop_
_entity_poly.entity_id
_entity_poly.type
_entity_poly.pdbx_seq_one_letter_code
_entity_poly.pdbx_strand_id
1 'polypeptide(L)'
;MSIFVSIPFVVFIIWGLTKADLTVLGESKPLGDIDWINWAIVCFWNFSGVDCVSTVAGEVKRPERTVILALLGCVIIAFLQYFLVLATAAGVDGDNWQNWEAGSLSGVAKRAFGTWFGWWLVAASIVGSAGQF
;
A
#
# COMPACT_ATOMS: atom_id res chain seq x y z
N MET A 1 9.01 15.15 0.86
CA MET A 1 8.11 14.40 1.75
C MET A 1 7.89 12.97 1.28
N SER A 2 7.55 12.74 0.01
CA SER A 2 7.24 11.40 -0.52
C SER A 2 8.37 10.38 -0.35
N ILE A 3 9.63 10.78 -0.52
CA ILE A 3 10.79 9.86 -0.33
C ILE A 3 10.84 9.34 1.11
N PHE A 4 10.65 10.21 2.11
CA PHE A 4 10.70 9.82 3.53
C PHE A 4 9.57 8.84 3.89
N VAL A 5 8.37 9.04 3.33
CA VAL A 5 7.21 8.18 3.58
C VAL A 5 7.38 6.83 2.87
N SER A 6 7.99 6.78 1.69
CA SER A 6 8.14 5.53 0.92
C SER A 6 9.26 4.60 1.42
N ILE A 7 10.34 5.15 1.97
CA ILE A 7 11.49 4.37 2.47
C ILE A 7 11.09 3.20 3.40
N PRO A 8 10.29 3.39 4.47
CA PRO A 8 9.94 2.29 5.36
C PRO A 8 9.18 1.17 4.64
N PHE A 9 8.34 1.49 3.67
CA PHE A 9 7.66 0.46 2.87
C PHE A 9 8.62 -0.30 1.96
N VAL A 10 9.58 0.38 1.33
CA VAL A 10 10.62 -0.28 0.53
C VAL A 10 11.46 -1.22 1.39
N VAL A 11 11.87 -0.76 2.59
CA VAL A 11 12.60 -1.60 3.54
C VAL A 11 11.75 -2.79 3.99
N PHE A 12 10.46 -2.58 4.27
CA PHE A 12 9.53 -3.64 4.63
C PHE A 12 9.41 -4.71 3.55
N ILE A 13 9.30 -4.31 2.27
CA ILE A 13 9.23 -5.23 1.14
C ILE A 13 10.53 -6.05 1.03
N ILE A 14 11.69 -5.37 0.96
CA ILE A 14 12.98 -6.05 0.75
C ILE A 14 13.25 -7.03 1.90
N TRP A 15 13.04 -6.58 3.14
CA TRP A 15 13.39 -7.38 4.31
C TRP A 15 12.33 -8.43 4.62
N GLY A 16 11.06 -8.14 4.32
CA GLY A 16 9.96 -9.09 4.48
C GLY A 16 9.96 -10.20 3.45
N LEU A 17 10.32 -9.91 2.19
CA LEU A 17 10.45 -10.96 1.17
C LEU A 17 11.48 -12.03 1.55
N THR A 18 12.50 -11.70 2.37
CA THR A 18 13.45 -12.71 2.87
C THR A 18 12.87 -13.66 3.92
N LYS A 19 11.76 -13.28 4.55
CA LYS A 19 11.09 -14.04 5.62
C LYS A 19 9.69 -14.52 5.24
N ALA A 20 9.14 -14.03 4.12
CA ALA A 20 7.78 -14.27 3.71
C ALA A 20 7.64 -15.67 3.11
N ASP A 21 6.61 -16.40 3.56
CA ASP A 21 6.13 -17.56 2.84
C ASP A 21 5.15 -17.12 1.74
N LEU A 22 5.58 -17.22 0.49
CA LEU A 22 4.78 -16.83 -0.68
C LEU A 22 3.65 -17.81 -1.00
N THR A 23 3.60 -18.98 -0.34
CA THR A 23 2.52 -19.95 -0.52
C THR A 23 1.15 -19.38 -0.13
N VAL A 24 1.11 -18.39 0.77
CA VAL A 24 -0.11 -17.65 1.17
C VAL A 24 -0.80 -16.97 -0.03
N LEU A 25 -0.08 -16.63 -1.10
CA LEU A 25 -0.69 -16.04 -2.31
C LEU A 25 -1.61 -17.01 -3.07
N GLY A 26 -1.49 -18.32 -2.82
CA GLY A 26 -2.38 -19.35 -3.37
C GLY A 26 -3.64 -19.57 -2.53
N GLU A 27 -3.70 -18.98 -1.33
CA GLU A 27 -4.86 -19.11 -0.44
C GLU A 27 -5.90 -18.05 -0.78
N SER A 28 -7.07 -18.49 -1.22
CA SER A 28 -8.21 -17.61 -1.49
C SER A 28 -9.42 -18.05 -0.69
N LYS A 29 -10.17 -17.09 -0.12
CA LYS A 29 -11.49 -17.37 0.42
C LYS A 29 -12.46 -17.78 -0.71
N PRO A 30 -13.44 -18.66 -0.44
CA PRO A 30 -14.50 -18.97 -1.39
C PRO A 30 -15.21 -17.69 -1.86
N LEU A 31 -15.48 -17.58 -3.17
CA LEU A 31 -16.06 -16.36 -3.77
C LEU A 31 -17.42 -15.94 -3.17
N GLY A 32 -18.14 -16.88 -2.55
CA GLY A 32 -19.43 -16.64 -1.90
C GLY A 32 -19.35 -15.96 -0.55
N ASP A 33 -18.21 -16.04 0.14
CA ASP A 33 -18.01 -15.46 1.48
C ASP A 33 -17.32 -14.08 1.44
N ILE A 34 -17.02 -13.59 0.23
CA ILE A 34 -16.39 -12.30 0.02
C ILE A 34 -17.45 -11.21 0.01
N ASP A 35 -17.32 -10.22 0.89
CA ASP A 35 -18.09 -8.99 0.81
C ASP A 35 -17.56 -8.13 -0.34
N TRP A 36 -18.12 -8.36 -1.53
CA TRP A 36 -17.76 -7.66 -2.76
C TRP A 36 -18.02 -6.15 -2.69
N ILE A 37 -19.01 -5.71 -1.90
CA ILE A 37 -19.32 -4.29 -1.74
C ILE A 37 -18.21 -3.63 -0.91
N ASN A 38 -17.87 -4.23 0.23
CA ASN A 38 -16.79 -3.72 1.06
C ASN A 38 -15.45 -3.71 0.31
N TRP A 39 -15.15 -4.79 -0.41
CA TRP A 39 -13.96 -4.86 -1.26
C TRP A 39 -13.90 -3.72 -2.29
N ALA A 40 -15.00 -3.47 -3.00
CA ALA A 40 -15.07 -2.38 -3.99
C ALA A 40 -14.90 -1.00 -3.33
N ILE A 41 -15.49 -0.78 -2.15
CA ILE A 41 -15.34 0.48 -1.39
C ILE A 41 -13.88 0.69 -0.97
N VAL A 42 -13.22 -0.35 -0.46
CA VAL A 42 -11.80 -0.28 -0.08
C VAL A 42 -10.93 0.02 -1.29
N CYS A 43 -11.16 -0.65 -2.43
CA CYS A 43 -10.45 -0.36 -3.67
C CYS A 43 -10.68 1.08 -4.13
N PHE A 44 -11.92 1.58 -4.09
CA PHE A 44 -12.24 2.95 -4.48
C PHE A 44 -11.48 3.98 -3.63
N TRP A 45 -11.47 3.81 -2.30
CA TRP A 45 -10.73 4.69 -1.41
C TRP A 45 -9.20 4.63 -1.63
N ASN A 46 -8.65 3.47 -2.01
CA ASN A 46 -7.22 3.34 -2.31
C ASN A 46 -6.77 4.13 -3.55
N PHE A 47 -7.68 4.46 -4.47
CA PHE A 47 -7.39 5.25 -5.67
C PHE A 47 -7.83 6.73 -5.56
N SER A 48 -8.45 7.13 -4.45
CA SER A 48 -8.78 8.53 -4.18
C SER A 48 -7.47 9.33 -3.97
N GLY A 49 -7.22 10.35 -4.80
CA GLY A 49 -5.97 11.11 -4.82
C GLY A 49 -5.26 11.12 -6.19
N VAL A 50 -5.66 10.23 -7.11
CA VAL A 50 -5.19 10.28 -8.51
C VAL A 50 -5.67 11.56 -9.22
N ASP A 51 -6.81 12.10 -8.79
CA ASP A 51 -7.38 13.36 -9.27
C ASP A 51 -6.52 14.60 -8.98
N CYS A 52 -5.67 14.57 -7.94
CA CYS A 52 -4.77 15.66 -7.61
C CYS A 52 -3.79 16.01 -8.75
N VAL A 53 -3.46 15.04 -9.63
CA VAL A 53 -2.59 15.26 -10.79
C VAL A 53 -3.19 16.27 -11.77
N SER A 54 -4.52 16.38 -11.83
CA SER A 54 -5.21 17.33 -12.72
C SER A 54 -5.00 18.80 -12.33
N THR A 55 -4.71 19.08 -11.05
CA THR A 55 -4.52 20.46 -10.56
C THR A 55 -3.26 21.12 -11.11
N VAL A 56 -2.23 20.32 -11.40
CA VAL A 56 -0.94 20.79 -11.92
C VAL A 56 -0.89 20.72 -13.46
N ALA A 57 -1.98 20.31 -14.11
CA ALA A 57 -2.02 20.15 -15.57
C ALA A 57 -1.71 21.44 -16.33
N GLY A 58 -1.98 22.62 -15.76
CA GLY A 58 -1.69 23.92 -16.35
C GLY A 58 -0.19 24.28 -16.40
N GLU A 59 0.64 23.67 -15.56
CA GLU A 59 2.09 23.98 -15.47
C GLU A 59 2.96 23.03 -16.30
N VAL A 60 2.34 22.00 -16.89
CA VAL A 60 3.05 20.91 -17.59
C VAL A 60 3.09 21.18 -19.10
N LYS A 61 4.26 21.02 -19.70
CA LYS A 61 4.40 21.05 -21.17
C LYS A 61 3.64 19.88 -21.81
N ARG A 62 2.77 20.17 -22.77
CA ARG A 62 1.91 19.20 -23.49
C ARG A 62 1.02 18.38 -22.53
N PRO A 63 0.06 19.02 -21.85
CA PRO A 63 -0.75 18.38 -20.82
C PRO A 63 -1.54 17.19 -21.33
N GLU A 64 -2.05 17.28 -22.56
CA GLU A 64 -2.82 16.24 -23.25
C GLU A 64 -2.16 14.85 -23.32
N ARG A 65 -0.82 14.77 -23.35
CA ARG A 65 -0.10 13.48 -23.27
C ARG A 65 0.58 13.27 -21.93
N THR A 66 1.22 14.30 -21.39
CA THR A 66 2.03 14.15 -20.18
C THR A 66 1.18 13.84 -18.96
N VAL A 67 -0.01 14.45 -18.84
CA VAL A 67 -0.91 14.19 -17.70
C VAL A 67 -1.44 12.76 -17.76
N ILE A 68 -1.83 12.26 -18.94
CA ILE A 68 -2.31 10.88 -19.11
C ILE A 68 -1.22 9.87 -18.78
N LEU A 69 0.01 10.09 -19.27
CA LEU A 69 1.14 9.21 -18.97
C LEU A 69 1.54 9.25 -17.49
N ALA A 70 1.51 10.43 -16.87
CA ALA A 70 1.78 10.58 -15.44
C ALA A 70 0.72 9.85 -14.60
N LEU A 71 -0.56 9.99 -14.94
CA LEU A 71 -1.67 9.30 -14.29
C LEU A 71 -1.49 7.78 -14.36
N LEU A 72 -1.22 7.24 -15.56
CA LEU A 72 -0.98 5.81 -15.74
C LEU A 72 0.23 5.32 -14.92
N GLY A 73 1.32 6.09 -14.93
CA GLY A 73 2.51 5.80 -14.13
C GLY A 73 2.21 5.77 -12.63
N CYS A 74 1.47 6.76 -12.12
CA CYS A 74 1.05 6.84 -10.72
C CYS A 74 0.20 5.62 -10.32
N VAL A 75 -0.78 5.24 -11.16
CA VAL A 75 -1.65 4.09 -10.90
C VAL A 75 -0.85 2.79 -10.85
N ILE A 76 0.07 2.57 -11.80
CA ILE A 76 0.90 1.36 -11.84
C ILE A 76 1.81 1.28 -10.61
N ILE A 77 2.48 2.38 -10.25
CA ILE A 77 3.37 2.42 -9.09
C ILE A 77 2.59 2.20 -7.80
N ALA A 78 1.43 2.83 -7.63
CA ALA A 78 0.57 2.64 -6.47
C ALA A 78 0.08 1.18 -6.37
N PHE A 79 -0.39 0.61 -7.48
CA PHE A 79 -0.82 -0.78 -7.54
C PHE A 79 0.30 -1.74 -7.14
N LEU A 80 1.49 -1.59 -7.71
CA LEU A 80 2.65 -2.43 -7.38
C LEU A 80 3.04 -2.28 -5.91
N GLN A 81 3.02 -1.06 -5.38
CA GLN A 81 3.33 -0.83 -3.97
C GLN A 81 2.33 -1.53 -3.04
N TYR A 82 1.02 -1.36 -3.26
CA TYR A 82 0.00 -2.03 -2.47
C TYR A 82 0.12 -3.55 -2.55
N PHE A 83 0.28 -4.07 -3.76
CA PHE A 83 0.43 -5.50 -3.99
C PHE A 83 1.65 -6.06 -3.24
N LEU A 84 2.83 -5.44 -3.40
CA LEU A 84 4.06 -5.92 -2.77
C LEU A 84 4.01 -5.83 -1.24
N VAL A 85 3.50 -4.73 -0.69
CA VAL A 85 3.39 -4.57 0.78
C VAL A 85 2.42 -5.59 1.35
N LEU A 86 1.24 -5.78 0.74
CA LEU A 86 0.24 -6.74 1.23
C LEU A 86 0.74 -8.19 1.07
N ALA A 87 1.30 -8.56 -0.07
CA ALA A 87 1.86 -9.88 -0.30
C ALA A 87 2.96 -10.21 0.71
N THR A 88 3.87 -9.26 0.94
CA THR A 88 4.96 -9.42 1.91
C THR A 88 4.42 -9.53 3.33
N ALA A 89 3.47 -8.67 3.71
CA ALA A 89 2.87 -8.71 5.04
C ALA A 89 2.13 -10.02 5.29
N ALA A 90 1.41 -10.54 4.29
CA ALA A 90 0.64 -11.77 4.41
C ALA A 90 1.58 -12.98 4.56
N GLY A 91 2.63 -13.05 3.73
CA GLY A 91 3.63 -14.11 3.83
C GLY A 91 4.45 -14.07 5.13
N VAL A 92 4.60 -12.91 5.75
CA VAL A 92 5.29 -12.77 7.04
C VAL A 92 4.39 -13.11 8.23
N ASP A 93 3.07 -12.88 8.14
CA ASP A 93 2.12 -13.15 9.24
C ASP A 93 1.51 -14.56 9.19
N GLY A 94 1.68 -15.28 8.07
CA GLY A 94 1.12 -16.62 7.87
C GLY A 94 -0.41 -16.62 8.03
N ASP A 95 -0.98 -17.62 8.68
CA ASP A 95 -2.43 -17.85 8.82
C ASP A 95 -3.25 -16.70 9.45
N ASN A 96 -2.61 -15.71 10.07
CA ASN A 96 -3.30 -14.59 10.72
C ASN A 96 -3.83 -13.52 9.75
N TRP A 97 -3.48 -13.60 8.46
CA TRP A 97 -3.86 -12.59 7.46
C TRP A 97 -5.38 -12.40 7.33
N GLN A 98 -6.17 -13.42 7.66
CA GLN A 98 -7.64 -13.39 7.54
C GLN A 98 -8.34 -12.54 8.61
N ASN A 99 -7.66 -12.21 9.71
CA ASN A 99 -8.20 -11.48 10.86
C ASN A 99 -7.66 -10.04 10.93
N TRP A 100 -7.14 -9.52 9.82
CA TRP A 100 -6.59 -8.17 9.79
C TRP A 100 -7.68 -7.11 9.84
N GLU A 101 -7.54 -6.22 10.83
CA GLU A 101 -8.28 -4.97 10.94
C GLU A 101 -7.40 -3.76 10.59
N ALA A 102 -7.99 -2.57 10.56
CA ALA A 102 -7.28 -1.32 10.34
C ALA A 102 -6.10 -1.19 11.33
N GLY A 103 -4.90 -0.97 10.80
CA GLY A 103 -3.67 -0.85 11.60
C GLY A 103 -2.90 -2.17 11.81
N SER A 104 -3.43 -3.31 11.38
CA SER A 104 -2.76 -4.62 11.52
C SER A 104 -1.37 -4.67 10.90
N LEU A 105 -1.16 -3.95 9.79
CA LEU A 105 0.16 -3.85 9.14
C LEU A 105 1.26 -3.36 10.09
N SER A 106 0.94 -2.42 10.99
CA SER A 106 1.89 -1.91 11.99
C SER A 106 2.20 -2.96 13.06
N GLY A 107 1.21 -3.79 13.42
CA GLY A 107 1.37 -4.93 14.31
C GLY A 107 2.20 -6.05 13.69
N VAL A 108 1.97 -6.36 12.40
CA VAL A 108 2.80 -7.30 11.62
C VAL A 108 4.24 -6.78 11.55
N ALA A 109 4.44 -5.52 11.20
CA ALA A 109 5.76 -4.91 11.12
C ALA A 109 6.50 -4.93 12.48
N LYS A 110 5.79 -4.65 13.58
CA LYS A 110 6.34 -4.73 14.94
C LYS A 110 6.74 -6.16 15.34
N ARG A 111 5.93 -7.16 14.99
CA ARG A 111 6.23 -8.58 15.27
C ARG A 111 7.39 -9.11 14.41
N ALA A 112 7.44 -8.72 13.14
CA ALA A 112 8.40 -9.24 12.17
C ALA A 112 9.79 -8.57 12.20
N PHE A 113 9.82 -7.27 12.49
CA PHE A 113 11.02 -6.42 12.40
C PHE A 113 11.36 -5.68 13.71
N GLY A 114 10.56 -5.90 14.76
CA GLY A 114 10.76 -5.32 16.08
C GLY A 114 10.05 -3.98 16.29
N THR A 115 9.95 -3.59 17.55
CA THR A 115 9.21 -2.39 18.00
C THR A 115 9.70 -1.09 17.38
N TRP A 116 11.00 -0.95 17.13
CA TRP A 116 11.57 0.22 16.49
C TRP A 116 11.01 0.46 15.09
N PHE A 117 10.96 -0.58 14.27
CA PHE A 117 10.46 -0.49 12.89
C PHE A 117 8.95 -0.22 12.87
N GLY A 118 8.19 -0.81 13.80
CA GLY A 118 6.77 -0.52 13.97
C GLY A 118 6.49 0.97 14.22
N TRP A 119 7.25 1.61 15.12
CA TRP A 119 7.11 3.06 15.36
C TRP A 119 7.47 3.91 14.16
N TRP A 120 8.48 3.50 13.40
CA TRP A 120 8.86 4.22 12.17
C TRP A 120 7.76 4.16 11.12
N LEU A 121 7.12 2.99 10.95
CA LEU A 121 5.99 2.83 10.04
C LEU A 121 4.82 3.75 10.44
N VAL A 122 4.50 3.80 11.74
CA VAL A 122 3.44 4.68 12.28
C VAL A 122 3.76 6.16 12.04
N ALA A 123 4.99 6.59 12.31
CA ALA A 123 5.41 7.96 12.05
C ALA A 123 5.30 8.33 10.57
N ALA A 124 5.70 7.41 9.67
CA ALA A 124 5.55 7.59 8.23
C ALA A 124 4.07 7.67 7.81
N SER A 125 3.19 6.87 8.41
CA SER A 125 1.74 6.95 8.17
C SER A 125 1.16 8.29 8.60
N ILE A 126 1.53 8.81 9.77
CA ILE A 126 1.06 10.13 10.25
C ILE A 126 1.49 11.24 9.28
N VAL A 127 2.76 11.24 8.85
CA VAL A 127 3.28 12.22 7.89
C VAL A 127 2.60 12.08 6.52
N GLY A 128 2.31 10.84 6.09
CA GLY A 128 1.57 10.57 4.87
C GLY A 128 0.15 11.11 4.90
N SER A 129 -0.59 10.84 5.98
CA SER A 129 -1.96 11.35 6.16
C SER A 129 -1.99 12.87 6.27
N ALA A 130 -1.01 13.49 6.95
CA ALA A 130 -0.91 14.95 7.01
C ALA A 130 -0.69 15.59 5.63
N GLY A 131 0.00 14.89 4.71
CA GLY A 131 0.23 15.37 3.35
C GLY A 131 -0.95 15.19 2.39
N GLN A 132 -2.04 14.53 2.81
CA GLN A 132 -3.29 14.43 2.04
C GLN A 132 -4.20 15.65 2.24
N PHE A 133 -3.92 16.49 3.24
CA PHE A 133 -4.64 17.75 3.53
C PHE A 133 -3.84 18.96 3.05
#